data_AF-C3MY27-F1
#
_entry.id   AF-C3MY27-F1
#
_cell.length_a   1.000
_cell.length_b   1.000
_cell.length_c   1.000
_cell.angle_alpha   90.00
_cell.angle_beta   90.00
_cell.angle_gamma   90.00
#
_symmetry.space_group_name_H-M   'P 1'
#
loop_
_entity.id
_entity.type
_entity.pdbx_description
1 polymer ?
#
loop_
_entity_poly.entity_id
_entity_poly.type
_entity_poly.pdbx_seq_one_letter_code
_entity_poly.pdbx_strand_id
1 'polypeptide(L)' 'MTETITEKELFLQLDEDVRELLSIIHNIRIDYITENYDKGKVEKALFLAQKIEAELYQLVR' A
#
# COMPACT_ATOMS: atom_id res chain seq x y z
N MET A 1 -19.67 -12.66 -10.23
CA MET A 1 -18.60 -13.39 -10.92
C MET A 1 -17.31 -12.77 -10.44
N THR A 2 -16.54 -13.45 -9.60
CA THR A 2 -15.20 -12.99 -9.20
C THR A 2 -14.25 -13.41 -10.31
N GLU A 3 -13.79 -12.46 -11.11
CA GLU A 3 -12.68 -12.68 -12.03
C GLU A 3 -11.47 -13.12 -11.22
N THR A 4 -10.90 -14.26 -11.58
CA THR A 4 -9.67 -14.76 -10.97
C THR A 4 -8.53 -13.88 -11.46
N ILE A 5 -8.02 -12.99 -10.60
CA ILE A 5 -6.79 -12.24 -10.87
C ILE A 5 -5.68 -13.25 -11.18
N THR A 6 -4.94 -13.02 -12.26
CA THR A 6 -3.79 -13.86 -12.58
C THR A 6 -2.63 -13.54 -11.64
N GLU A 7 -1.75 -14.52 -11.40
CA GLU A 7 -0.54 -14.33 -10.59
C GLU A 7 0.31 -13.14 -11.08
N LYS A 8 0.41 -12.97 -12.41
CA LYS A 8 1.10 -11.83 -13.03
C LYS A 8 0.47 -10.48 -12.66
N GLU A 9 -0.85 -10.38 -12.70
CA GLU A 9 -1.56 -9.15 -12.32
C GLU A 9 -1.40 -8.88 -10.82
N LEU A 10 -1.41 -9.91 -9.99
CA LEU A 10 -1.18 -9.80 -8.55
C LEU A 10 0.22 -9.27 -8.23
N PHE A 11 1.26 -9.75 -8.93
CA PHE A 11 2.61 -9.21 -8.78
C PHE A 11 2.73 -7.74 -9.22
N LEU A 12 2.03 -7.34 -10.28
CA LEU A 12 2.01 -5.95 -10.72
C LEU A 12 1.30 -5.04 -9.69
N GLN A 13 0.18 -5.50 -9.12
CA GLN A 13 -0.52 -4.79 -8.05
C GLN A 13 0.35 -4.65 -6.80
N LEU A 14 1.03 -5.72 -6.39
CA LEU A 14 1.96 -5.68 -5.26
C LEU A 14 3.08 -4.66 -5.46
N ASP A 15 3.72 -4.62 -6.64
CA ASP A 15 4.78 -3.64 -6.93
C ASP A 15 4.23 -2.20 -6.88
N GLU A 16 3.04 -1.97 -7.45
CA GLU A 16 2.39 -0.66 -7.43
C GLU A 16 2.06 -0.21 -6.00
N ASP A 17 1.41 -1.07 -5.22
CA ASP A 17 1.01 -0.79 -3.84
C ASP A 17 2.21 -0.55 -2.92
N VAL A 18 3.28 -1.34 -3.06
CA VAL A 18 4.51 -1.17 -2.28
C VAL A 18 5.19 0.16 -2.61
N ARG A 19 5.23 0.56 -3.89
CA ARG A 19 5.77 1.87 -4.30
C ARG A 19 4.92 3.03 -3.80
N GLU A 20 3.60 2.87 -3.80
CA GLU A 20 2.68 3.85 -3.25
C GLU A 20 2.88 4.00 -1.74
N LEU A 21 2.99 2.89 -1.01
CA LEU A 21 3.26 2.89 0.43
C LEU A 21 4.58 3.60 0.73
N LEU A 22 5.66 3.28 0.00
CA LEU A 22 6.96 3.96 0.18
C LEU A 22 6.83 5.48 -0.01
N SER A 23 6.10 5.91 -1.03
CA SER A 23 5.88 7.34 -1.32
C SER A 23 5.11 8.03 -0.20
N ILE A 24 4.08 7.37 0.35
CA ILE A 24 3.30 7.92 1.46
C ILE A 24 4.14 8.01 2.74
N ILE A 25 4.96 7.01 3.05
CA ILE A 25 5.84 7.05 4.23
C ILE A 25 6.83 8.22 4.13
N HIS A 26 7.39 8.49 2.94
CA HIS A 26 8.23 9.68 2.73
C HIS A 26 7.47 10.98 2.98
N ASN A 27 6.23 11.09 2.50
CA ASN A 27 5.40 12.28 2.71
C ASN A 27 5.05 12.48 4.19
N ILE A 28 4.66 11.41 4.91
CA ILE A 28 4.38 11.47 6.35
C ILE A 28 5.59 12.00 7.12
N ARG A 29 6.81 11.57 6.74
CA ARG A 29 8.04 12.07 7.36
C ARG A 29 8.23 13.57 7.10
N ILE A 30 7.98 14.04 5.88
CA ILE A 30 8.07 15.47 5.53
C ILE A 30 7.03 16.26 6.33
N ASP A 31 5.79 15.79 6.40
CA ASP A 31 4.71 16.42 7.16
C ASP A 31 5.06 16.57 8.63
N TYR A 32 5.66 15.53 9.23
CA TYR A 32 6.13 15.58 10.60
C TYR A 32 7.23 16.64 10.81
N ILE A 33 8.21 16.70 9.91
CA ILE A 33 9.30 17.69 9.97
C ILE A 33 8.80 19.12 9.76
N THR A 34 7.77 19.29 8.94
CA THR A 34 7.18 20.60 8.59
C THR A 34 6.05 21.02 9.53
N GLU A 35 5.80 20.25 10.60
CA GLU A 35 4.69 20.45 11.55
C GLU A 35 3.30 20.51 10.88
N ASN A 36 3.17 19.96 9.68
CA ASN A 36 1.93 19.91 8.89
C ASN A 36 1.36 18.49 8.89
N TYR A 37 1.23 17.90 10.08
CA TYR A 37 0.80 16.52 10.25
C TYR A 37 -0.62 16.29 9.71
N ASP A 38 -0.73 15.37 8.76
CA ASP A 38 -2.00 14.91 8.20
C ASP A 38 -2.25 13.43 8.58
N LYS A 39 -3.21 13.24 9.49
CA LYS A 39 -3.64 11.91 9.97
C LYS A 39 -4.17 11.04 8.82
N GLY A 40 -4.74 11.63 7.78
CA GLY A 40 -5.29 10.89 6.63
C GLY A 40 -4.22 10.13 5.86
N LYS A 41 -2.98 10.64 5.80
CA LYS A 41 -1.86 9.93 5.17
C LYS A 41 -1.44 8.70 5.97
N VAL A 42 -1.48 8.77 7.30
CA VAL A 42 -1.20 7.61 8.17
C VAL A 42 -2.28 6.55 8.01
N GLU A 43 -3.55 6.94 7.98
CA GLU A 43 -4.66 6.02 7.74
C GLU A 43 -4.56 5.35 6.36
N LYS A 44 -4.19 6.10 5.33
CA LYS A 44 -3.93 5.55 3.99
C LYS A 44 -2.76 4.57 3.98
N ALA A 45 -1.67 4.86 4.69
CA ALA A 45 -0.53 3.96 4.83
C ALA A 45 -0.93 2.63 5.49
N LEU A 46 -1.76 2.68 6.55
CA LEU A 46 -2.29 1.49 7.21
C LEU A 46 -3.17 0.67 6.27
N PHE A 47 -4.04 1.32 5.50
CA PHE A 47 -4.88 0.65 4.51
C PHE A 47 -4.03 -0.07 3.43
N LEU A 48 -3.01 0.60 2.89
CA LEU A 48 -2.10 0.00 1.92
C LEU A 48 -1.35 -1.20 2.49
N ALA A 49 -0.89 -1.14 3.74
CA ALA A 49 -0.22 -2.27 4.39
C ALA A 49 -1.16 -3.49 4.49
N GLN A 50 -2.43 -3.29 4.83
CA GLN A 50 -3.43 -4.36 4.88
C GLN A 50 -3.76 -4.92 3.49
N LYS A 51 -3.79 -4.07 2.46
CA LYS A 51 -3.99 -4.49 1.07
C LYS A 51 -2.83 -5.36 0.58
N ILE A 52 -1.59 -4.92 0.79
CA ILE A 52 -0.38 -5.68 0.47
C ILE A 52 -0.37 -7.03 1.21
N GLU A 53 -0.74 -7.05 2.49
CA GLU A 53 -0.87 -8.30 3.26
C GLU A 53 -1.85 -9.26 2.57
N ALA A 54 -3.04 -8.79 2.19
CA ALA A 54 -4.05 -9.62 1.53
C ALA A 54 -3.60 -10.13 0.15
N GLU A 55 -2.84 -9.32 -0.59
CA GLU A 55 -2.25 -9.70 -1.87
C GLU A 55 -1.15 -10.77 -1.71
N LEU A 56 -0.27 -10.60 -0.72
CA LEU A 56 0.76 -11.59 -0.38
C LEU A 56 0.14 -12.92 0.06
N TYR A 57 -0.94 -12.89 0.84
CA TYR A 57 -1.66 -14.10 1.24
C TYR A 57 -2.26 -14.86 0.05
N GLN A 58 -2.63 -14.18 -1.03
CA GLN A 58 -3.11 -14.82 -2.25
C GLN A 58 -1.98 -15.55 -2.99
N LEU A 59 -0.73 -15.07 -2.92
CA LEU A 59 0.43 -15.74 -3.52
C LEU A 59 0.89 -16.99 -2.73
N VAL A 60 0.61 -17.05 -1.43
CA VAL A 60 1.00 -18.17 -0.57
C VAL A 60 0.02 -19.36 -0.67
N ARG A 61 -1.19 -19.14 -1.20
CA ARG A 61 -2.23 -20.17 -1.37
C ARG A 61 -2.10 -20.91 -2.69
#